data_AF-A0A661EE27-F1
#
_entry.id   AF-A0A661EE27-F1
#
_cell.length_a   1.000
_cell.length_b   1.000
_cell.length_c   1.000
_cell.angle_alpha   90.00
_cell.angle_beta   90.00
_cell.angle_gamma   90.00
#
_symmetry.space_group_name_H-M   'P 1'
#
loop_
_entity.id
_entity.type
_entity.pdbx_description
1 polymer ?
#
loop_
_entity_poly.entity_id
_entity_poly.type
_entity_poly.pdbx_seq_one_letter_code
_entity_poly.pdbx_strand_id
1 'polypeptide(L)'
;DIISFHGTSVDSLKKAFAESVDDYITSCKSFGCLPNKPASGRFIVRTNPKIHSQLIQNAQMAGLSTNKYVEKIITHNLAAF
;
A
#
# COMPACT_ATOMS: atom_id res chain seq x y z
N ASP A 1 -13.51 -3.31 1.52
CA ASP A 1 -14.69 -2.44 1.47
C ASP A 1 -14.32 -1.06 1.00
N ILE A 2 -15.22 -0.45 0.24
CA ILE A 2 -15.14 0.95 -0.20
C ILE A 2 -16.10 1.73 0.68
N ILE A 3 -15.61 2.82 1.28
CA ILE A 3 -16.39 3.72 2.13
C ILE A 3 -16.65 5.00 1.33
N SER A 4 -17.90 5.43 1.20
CA SER A 4 -18.29 6.61 0.44
C SER A 4 -18.86 7.69 1.37
N PHE A 5 -18.55 8.95 1.07
CA PHE A 5 -18.98 10.11 1.86
C PHE A 5 -19.23 11.29 0.92
N HIS A 6 -20.08 12.22 1.32
CA HIS A 6 -20.48 13.38 0.51
C HIS A 6 -20.59 14.63 1.40
N GLY A 7 -20.35 15.80 0.83
CA GLY A 7 -20.51 17.08 1.50
C GLY A 7 -20.72 18.21 0.49
N THR A 8 -21.39 19.29 0.91
CA THR A 8 -21.69 20.46 0.07
C THR A 8 -20.66 21.59 0.25
N SER A 9 -19.70 21.40 1.15
CA SER A 9 -18.59 22.31 1.45
C SER A 9 -17.36 21.52 1.90
N VAL A 10 -16.18 22.13 1.87
CA VAL A 10 -14.94 21.47 2.32
C VAL A 10 -15.05 20.98 3.77
N ASP A 11 -15.64 21.78 4.66
CA ASP A 11 -15.78 21.42 6.07
C ASP A 11 -16.79 20.28 6.28
N SER A 12 -17.92 20.30 5.56
CA SER A 12 -18.89 19.20 5.64
C SER A 12 -18.35 17.90 5.05
N LEU A 13 -17.52 17.99 4.00
CA LEU A 13 -16.90 16.82 3.37
C LEU A 13 -15.83 16.17 4.27
N LYS A 14 -15.01 16.98 4.97
CA LYS A 14 -14.07 16.46 5.98
C LYS A 14 -14.79 15.79 7.14
N LYS A 15 -15.89 16.39 7.62
CA LYS A 15 -16.71 15.83 8.69
C LYS A 15 -17.34 14.49 8.27
N ALA A 16 -17.99 14.46 7.11
CA ALA A 16 -18.61 13.25 6.57
C ALA A 16 -17.60 12.11 6.33
N PHE A 17 -16.37 12.44 5.92
CA PHE A 17 -15.29 11.46 5.80
C PHE A 17 -14.95 10.82 7.15
N ALA A 18 -14.73 11.64 8.19
CA ALA A 18 -14.38 11.14 9.51
C ALA A 18 -15.49 10.24 10.09
N GLU A 19 -16.75 10.68 9.98
CA GLU A 19 -17.93 9.91 10.43
C GLU A 19 -18.00 8.56 9.71
N SER A 20 -17.81 8.54 8.40
CA SER A 20 -17.87 7.30 7.61
C SER A 20 -16.76 6.30 7.98
N VAL A 21 -15.56 6.79 8.35
CA VAL A 21 -14.46 5.95 8.83
C VAL A 21 -14.76 5.39 10.22
N ASP A 22 -15.29 6.21 11.12
CA ASP A 22 -15.66 5.80 12.47
C ASP A 22 -16.78 4.74 12.46
N ASP A 23 -17.77 4.92 11.58
CA ASP A 23 -18.86 3.96 11.36
C ASP A 23 -18.34 2.62 10.83
N TYR A 24 -17.39 2.66 9.89
CA TYR A 24 -16.73 1.45 9.38
C TYR A 24 -16.01 0.69 10.49
N ILE A 25 -15.21 1.38 11.31
CA ILE A 25 -14.46 0.75 12.41
C ILE A 25 -15.42 0.18 13.46
N THR A 26 -16.51 0.89 13.77
CA THR A 26 -17.54 0.45 14.71
C THR A 26 -18.27 -0.80 14.20
N SER A 27 -18.59 -0.82 12.91
CA SER A 27 -19.19 -1.99 12.24
C SER A 27 -18.24 -3.19 12.26
N CYS A 28 -16.94 -2.99 11.98
CA CYS A 28 -15.97 -4.07 12.08
C CYS A 28 -15.94 -4.70 13.49
N LYS A 29 -15.97 -3.87 14.54
CA LYS A 29 -16.03 -4.34 15.92
C LYS A 29 -17.29 -5.13 16.22
N SER A 30 -18.47 -4.70 15.75
CA SER A 30 -19.74 -5.38 16.03
C SER A 30 -19.81 -6.75 15.36
N PHE A 31 -19.20 -6.91 14.19
CA PHE A 31 -19.09 -8.19 13.48
C PHE A 31 -17.92 -9.07 13.93
N GLY A 32 -17.11 -8.62 14.90
CA GLY A 32 -15.92 -9.35 15.36
C GLY A 32 -14.81 -9.46 14.30
N CYS A 33 -14.83 -8.61 13.28
CA CYS A 33 -13.81 -8.58 12.23
C CYS A 33 -12.84 -7.42 12.43
N LEU A 34 -11.64 -7.54 11.86
CA LEU A 34 -10.63 -6.48 11.91
C LEU A 34 -10.84 -5.54 10.72
N PRO A 35 -10.79 -4.21 10.92
CA PRO A 35 -10.81 -3.28 9.81
C PRO A 35 -9.59 -3.49 8.92
N ASN A 36 -9.74 -3.19 7.62
CA ASN A 36 -8.65 -3.29 6.66
C ASN A 36 -7.50 -2.37 7.08
N LYS A 37 -6.31 -2.96 7.20
CA LYS A 37 -5.09 -2.20 7.40
C LYS A 37 -4.50 -1.85 6.03
N PRO A 38 -4.12 -0.60 5.78
CA PRO A 38 -3.34 -0.25 4.60
C PRO A 38 -2.11 -1.15 4.50
N ALA A 39 -1.75 -1.53 3.27
CA ALA A 39 -0.51 -2.26 3.04
C ALA A 39 0.67 -1.43 3.58
N SER A 40 1.46 -2.01 4.47
CA SER A 40 2.51 -1.26 5.21
C SER A 40 3.67 -0.77 4.34
N GLY A 41 3.75 -1.20 3.07
CA GLY A 41 4.90 -0.98 2.20
C GLY A 41 6.16 -1.76 2.61
N ARG A 42 6.19 -2.38 3.80
CA ARG A 42 7.31 -3.19 4.25
C ARG A 42 7.22 -4.59 3.65
N PHE A 43 8.17 -4.92 2.79
CA PHE A 43 8.22 -6.19 2.09
C PHE A 43 9.54 -6.90 2.37
N ILE A 44 9.49 -7.97 3.17
CA ILE A 44 10.66 -8.80 3.51
C ILE A 44 10.61 -10.04 2.63
N VAL A 45 11.63 -10.21 1.78
CA VAL A 45 11.72 -11.34 0.84
C VAL A 45 12.98 -12.14 1.15
N ARG A 46 12.82 -13.47 1.22
CA ARG A 46 13.93 -14.41 1.15
C ARG A 46 14.13 -14.83 -0.30
N THR A 47 15.37 -14.83 -0.77
CA THR A 47 15.72 -15.23 -2.13
C THR A 47 17.08 -15.95 -2.14
N ASN A 48 17.41 -16.58 -3.26
CA ASN A 48 18.71 -17.21 -3.47
C ASN A 48 19.83 -16.15 -3.42
N PRO A 49 20.96 -16.39 -2.71
CA PRO A 49 22.08 -15.45 -2.64
C PRO A 49 22.59 -14.97 -4.02
N LYS A 50 22.55 -15.83 -5.05
CA LYS A 50 22.95 -15.45 -6.41
C LYS A 50 22.01 -14.41 -7.01
N ILE A 51 20.70 -14.56 -6.82
CA ILE A 51 19.69 -13.60 -7.27
C ILE A 51 19.87 -12.28 -6.52
N HIS A 52 20.09 -12.33 -5.21
CA HIS A 52 20.34 -11.13 -4.41
C HIS A 52 21.59 -10.37 -4.87
N SER A 53 22.67 -11.08 -5.19
CA SER A 53 23.90 -10.47 -5.71
C SER A 53 23.67 -9.79 -7.07
N GLN A 54 22.98 -10.46 -8.01
CA GLN A 54 22.64 -9.88 -9.31
C GLN A 54 21.73 -8.64 -9.17
N LEU A 55 20.77 -8.70 -8.26
CA LEU A 55 19.88 -7.57 -7.97
C LEU A 55 20.67 -6.33 -7.50
N ILE A 56 21.63 -6.52 -6.58
CA ILE A 56 22.48 -5.42 -6.09
C ILE A 56 23.32 -4.83 -7.24
N GLN A 57 23.96 -5.68 -8.05
CA GLN A 57 24.77 -5.24 -9.18
C GLN A 57 23.96 -4.42 -10.19
N ASN A 58 22.79 -4.94 -10.58
CA ASN A 58 21.91 -4.26 -11.53
C ASN A 58 21.37 -2.94 -10.99
N ALA A 59 21.03 -2.89 -9.70
CA ALA A 59 20.61 -1.65 -9.05
C ALA A 59 21.72 -0.59 -9.10
N GLN A 60 22.96 -0.98 -8.80
CA GLN A 60 24.11 -0.10 -8.86
C GLN A 60 24.38 0.39 -10.29
N MET A 61 24.35 -0.49 -11.29
CA MET A 61 24.51 -0.10 -12.70
C MET A 61 23.42 0.86 -13.18
N ALA A 62 22.21 0.75 -12.62
CA ALA A 62 21.11 1.66 -12.89
C ALA A 62 21.18 2.98 -12.08
N GLY A 63 22.15 3.15 -11.19
CA GLY A 63 22.25 4.31 -10.30
C GLY A 63 21.14 4.38 -9.25
N LEU A 64 20.56 3.23 -8.88
CA LEU A 64 19.42 3.13 -7.96
C LEU A 64 19.81 2.36 -6.70
N SER A 65 19.12 2.66 -5.59
CA SER A 65 19.16 1.78 -4.42
C SER A 65 18.48 0.44 -4.75
N THR A 66 18.87 -0.64 -4.06
CA THR A 66 18.26 -1.96 -4.25
C THR A 66 16.74 -1.92 -4.07
N ASN A 67 16.24 -1.18 -3.07
CA ASN A 67 14.80 -1.01 -2.85
C ASN A 67 14.10 -0.32 -4.03
N LYS A 68 14.66 0.78 -4.55
CA LYS A 68 14.08 1.46 -5.73
C LYS A 68 14.14 0.60 -6.98
N TYR A 69 15.19 -0.18 -7.14
CA TYR A 69 15.33 -1.09 -8.27
C TYR A 69 14.28 -2.21 -8.21
N VAL A 70 14.05 -2.80 -7.02
CA VAL A 70 12.98 -3.78 -6.78
C VAL A 70 11.61 -3.17 -7.07
N GLU A 71 11.33 -1.97 -6.54
CA GLU A 71 10.08 -1.26 -6.81
C GLU A 71 9.86 -1.04 -8.31
N LYS A 72 10.89 -0.62 -9.05
CA LYS A 72 10.83 -0.46 -10.51
C LYS A 72 10.46 -1.76 -11.22
N ILE A 73 11.06 -2.89 -10.84
CA ILE A 73 10.75 -4.21 -11.42
C ILE A 73 9.30 -4.61 -11.11
N ILE A 74 8.86 -4.44 -9.86
CA ILE A 74 7.48 -4.74 -9.45
C ILE A 74 6.50 -3.88 -10.26
N THR A 75 6.71 -2.58 -10.32
CA THR A 75 5.85 -1.65 -11.06
C THR A 75 5.80 -1.96 -12.55
N HIS A 76 6.94 -2.30 -13.16
CA HIS A 76 7.00 -2.70 -14.57
C HIS A 76 6.16 -3.95 -14.84
N ASN A 77 6.19 -4.94 -13.94
CA ASN A 77 5.40 -6.17 -14.08
C ASN A 77 3.93 -5.95 -13.78
N LEU A 78 3.57 -5.09 -12.81
CA LEU A 78 2.17 -4.77 -12.51
C LEU A 78 1.48 -4.01 -13.64
N ALA A 79 2.22 -3.15 -14.35
CA ALA A 79 1.69 -2.41 -15.51
C ALA A 79 1.52 -3.29 -16.77
N ALA A 80 2.01 -4.54 -16.73
CA ALA A 80 1.89 -5.49 -17.83
C ALA A 80 0.64 -6.40 -17.72
N PHE A 81 -0.21 -6.18 -16.71
CA PHE A 81 -1.51 -6.84 -16.49
C PHE A 81 -2.63 -5.80 -16.52
#